data_AF-W1Y4M9-F1
#
_entry.id   AF-W1Y4M9-F1
#
_cell.length_a   1.000
_cell.length_b   1.000
_cell.length_c   1.000
_cell.angle_alpha   90.00
_cell.angle_beta   90.00
_cell.angle_gamma   90.00
#
_symmetry.space_group_name_H-M   'P 1'
#
loop_
_entity.id
_entity.type
_entity.pdbx_description
1 polymer ?
#
loop_
_entity_poly.entity_id
_entity_poly.type
_entity_poly.pdbx_seq_one_letter_code
_entity_poly.pdbx_strand_id
1 'polypeptide(L)'
;LGDRWTDIKKMYHQVNMMFGDIIKVTPSSKVVGDMTLYMVQNNLTEKDIYEKGDVLDFPQSVVEFFEGRLGTPYQGFPEKLQKIILKGARPITVRPGAVLPPTDFEHIRHE
;
A
#
# COMPACT_ATOMS: atom_id res chain seq x y z
N LEU A 1 -15.83 10.51 -9.40
CA LEU A 1 -15.83 10.45 -7.92
C LEU A 1 -15.90 11.82 -7.23
N GLY A 2 -15.82 12.95 -7.94
CA GLY A 2 -15.82 14.29 -7.34
C GLY A 2 -17.01 14.56 -6.41
N ASP A 3 -18.21 14.14 -6.80
CA ASP A 3 -19.44 14.32 -6.00
C ASP A 3 -19.45 13.51 -4.70
N ARG A 4 -18.55 12.53 -4.55
CA ARG A 4 -18.38 11.67 -3.38
C ARG A 4 -17.21 12.10 -2.48
N TRP A 5 -16.81 13.37 -2.55
CA TRP A 5 -15.66 13.87 -1.78
C TRP A 5 -15.75 13.63 -0.27
N THR A 6 -16.95 13.74 0.30
CA THR A 6 -17.16 13.46 1.74
C THR A 6 -16.93 11.99 2.08
N ASP A 7 -17.30 11.06 1.19
CA ASP A 7 -17.03 9.63 1.36
C ASP A 7 -15.53 9.35 1.28
N ILE A 8 -14.84 9.98 0.33
CA ILE A 8 -13.39 9.85 0.17
C ILE A 8 -12.67 10.27 1.45
N LYS A 9 -13.01 11.42 2.04
CA LYS A 9 -12.37 11.88 3.29
C LYS A 9 -12.58 10.89 4.45
N LYS A 10 -13.78 10.34 4.58
CA LYS A 10 -14.09 9.34 5.63
C LYS A 10 -13.34 8.04 5.37
N MET A 11 -13.35 7.56 4.14
CA MET A 11 -12.66 6.34 3.75
C MET A 11 -11.13 6.49 3.91
N TYR A 12 -10.56 7.66 3.63
CA TYR A 12 -9.13 7.92 3.85
C TYR A 12 -8.70 7.75 5.31
N HIS A 13 -9.55 8.20 6.25
CA HIS A 13 -9.34 7.94 7.67
C HIS A 13 -9.49 6.45 8.00
N GLN A 14 -10.51 5.77 7.46
CA GLN A 14 -10.72 4.33 7.70
C GLN A 14 -9.56 3.49 7.18
N VAL A 15 -9.07 3.75 5.96
CA VAL A 15 -7.91 3.08 5.38
C VAL A 15 -6.68 3.29 6.25
N ASN A 16 -6.45 4.49 6.77
CA ASN A 16 -5.33 4.74 7.68
C ASN A 16 -5.39 3.84 8.92
N MET A 17 -6.56 3.73 9.54
CA MET A 17 -6.75 2.87 10.71
C MET A 17 -6.59 1.39 10.34
N MET A 18 -7.15 0.96 9.21
CA MET A 18 -7.01 -0.39 8.66
C MET A 18 -5.54 -0.76 8.41
N PHE A 19 -4.70 0.20 8.01
CA PHE A 19 -3.26 0.02 7.80
C PHE A 19 -2.42 0.07 9.08
N GLY A 20 -3.04 0.29 10.25
CA GLY A 20 -2.34 0.36 11.53
C GLY A 20 -1.92 1.76 11.96
N ASP A 21 -2.67 2.80 11.55
CA ASP A 21 -2.43 4.21 11.88
C ASP A 21 -1.03 4.71 11.51
N ILE A 22 -0.73 4.66 10.21
CA ILE A 22 0.60 4.97 9.69
C ILE A 22 0.87 6.48 9.59
N ILE A 23 2.16 6.83 9.56
CA ILE A 23 2.62 8.17 9.17
C ILE A 23 2.29 8.38 7.68
N LYS A 24 1.55 9.46 7.37
CA LYS A 24 1.07 9.79 6.02
C LYS A 24 1.77 11.04 5.50
N VAL A 25 2.84 10.81 4.75
CA VAL A 25 3.59 11.83 4.01
C VAL A 25 4.07 11.20 2.71
N THR A 26 4.48 11.97 1.72
CA THR A 26 4.98 11.38 0.47
C THR A 26 6.12 10.38 0.75
N PRO A 27 6.06 9.13 0.25
CA PRO A 27 5.03 8.55 -0.62
C PRO A 27 3.87 7.79 0.08
N SER A 28 3.93 7.53 1.39
CA SER A 28 2.89 6.76 2.11
C SER A 28 1.50 7.41 2.10
N SER A 29 1.41 8.75 2.03
CA SER A 29 0.13 9.45 1.88
C SER A 29 -0.60 9.11 0.58
N LYS A 30 0.15 8.86 -0.51
CA LYS A 30 -0.40 8.36 -1.79
C LYS A 30 -0.91 6.94 -1.64
N VAL A 31 -0.21 6.07 -0.92
CA VAL A 31 -0.64 4.67 -0.70
C VAL A 31 -2.03 4.62 -0.06
N VAL A 32 -2.24 5.41 1.00
CA VAL A 32 -3.57 5.54 1.64
C VAL A 32 -4.58 6.11 0.66
N GLY A 33 -4.19 7.09 -0.16
CA GLY A 33 -5.05 7.71 -1.17
C GLY A 33 -5.53 6.74 -2.24
N ASP A 34 -4.61 5.96 -2.83
CA ASP A 34 -4.94 5.00 -3.87
C ASP A 34 -5.88 3.91 -3.33
N MET A 35 -5.63 3.37 -2.14
CA MET A 35 -6.53 2.41 -1.50
C MET A 35 -7.91 3.01 -1.22
N THR A 36 -7.96 4.27 -0.79
CA THR A 36 -9.21 5.00 -0.54
C THR A 36 -10.03 5.10 -1.82
N LEU A 37 -9.41 5.56 -2.91
CA LEU A 37 -10.09 5.71 -4.19
C LEU A 37 -10.56 4.36 -4.72
N TYR A 38 -9.73 3.32 -4.59
CA TYR A 38 -10.07 1.95 -4.92
C TYR A 38 -11.31 1.46 -4.18
N MET A 39 -11.36 1.63 -2.86
CA MET A 39 -12.49 1.20 -2.04
C MET A 39 -13.77 1.97 -2.37
N VAL A 40 -13.70 3.29 -2.50
CA VAL A 40 -14.89 4.11 -2.84
C VAL A 40 -15.40 3.78 -4.24
N GLN A 41 -14.52 3.62 -5.22
CA GLN A 41 -14.89 3.32 -6.61
C GLN A 41 -15.62 1.98 -6.73
N ASN A 42 -15.17 0.98 -5.97
CA ASN A 42 -15.72 -0.37 -6.00
C ASN A 42 -16.78 -0.62 -4.91
N ASN A 43 -17.19 0.42 -4.17
CA ASN A 43 -18.11 0.34 -3.04
C ASN A 43 -17.72 -0.72 -2.00
N LEU A 44 -16.43 -0.83 -1.71
CA LEU A 44 -15.88 -1.80 -0.77
C LEU A 44 -15.81 -1.22 0.64
N THR A 45 -16.10 -2.07 1.62
CA THR A 45 -15.85 -1.80 3.03
C THR A 45 -14.56 -2.49 3.49
N GLU A 46 -14.03 -2.10 4.66
CA GLU A 46 -12.91 -2.83 5.28
C GLU A 46 -13.22 -4.33 5.45
N LYS A 47 -14.47 -4.66 5.80
CA LYS A 47 -14.93 -6.05 5.90
C LYS A 47 -14.78 -6.78 4.55
N ASP A 48 -15.16 -6.16 3.44
CA ASP A 48 -14.98 -6.75 2.10
C ASP A 48 -13.50 -7.00 1.78
N ILE A 49 -12.59 -6.13 2.20
CA ILE A 49 -11.15 -6.34 2.02
C ILE A 49 -10.70 -7.60 2.76
N TYR A 50 -11.18 -7.81 3.99
CA TYR A 50 -10.83 -8.99 4.78
C TYR A 50 -11.50 -10.29 4.32
N GLU A 51 -12.70 -10.21 3.75
CA GLU A 51 -13.48 -11.39 3.34
C GLU A 51 -13.22 -11.82 1.90
N LYS A 52 -12.93 -10.88 1.00
CA LYS A 52 -12.84 -11.11 -0.46
C LYS A 52 -11.49 -10.66 -1.03
N GLY A 53 -10.53 -10.30 -0.19
CA GLY A 53 -9.26 -9.71 -0.64
C GLY A 53 -8.38 -10.64 -1.48
N ASP A 54 -8.65 -11.95 -1.47
CA ASP A 54 -8.00 -12.95 -2.33
C ASP A 54 -8.33 -12.74 -3.82
N VAL A 55 -9.56 -12.36 -4.14
CA VAL A 55 -10.02 -12.11 -5.52
C VAL A 55 -9.92 -10.65 -5.95
N LEU A 56 -9.59 -9.73 -5.04
CA LEU A 56 -9.47 -8.30 -5.32
C LEU A 56 -8.05 -7.95 -5.80
N ASP A 57 -7.95 -7.19 -6.89
CA ASP A 57 -6.66 -6.66 -7.36
C ASP A 57 -6.40 -5.28 -6.76
N PHE A 58 -5.47 -5.23 -5.81
CA PHE A 58 -5.11 -4.01 -5.09
C PHE A 58 -4.26 -3.07 -5.94
N PRO A 59 -4.35 -1.74 -5.71
CA PRO A 59 -3.45 -0.79 -6.36
C PRO A 59 -1.98 -1.13 -6.12
N GLN A 60 -1.14 -0.98 -7.14
CA GLN A 60 0.28 -1.35 -7.07
C GLN A 60 1.01 -0.69 -5.90
N SER A 61 0.75 0.60 -5.61
CA SER A 61 1.36 1.32 -4.49
C SER A 61 1.06 0.69 -3.12
N VAL A 62 -0.11 0.07 -2.98
CA VAL A 62 -0.53 -0.65 -1.77
C VAL A 62 0.22 -1.96 -1.65
N VAL A 63 0.31 -2.72 -2.75
CA VAL A 63 1.08 -3.97 -2.78
C VAL A 63 2.55 -3.69 -2.45
N GLU A 64 3.17 -2.70 -3.10
CA GLU A 64 4.57 -2.31 -2.86
C GLU A 64 4.82 -1.82 -1.43
N PHE A 65 3.86 -1.12 -0.82
CA PHE A 65 3.95 -0.72 0.58
C PHE A 65 3.94 -1.93 1.51
N PHE A 66 2.98 -2.85 1.36
CA PHE A 66 2.89 -4.06 2.19
C PHE A 66 4.00 -5.08 1.88
N GLU A 67 4.63 -5.02 0.70
CA GLU A 67 5.85 -5.76 0.37
C GLU A 67 7.06 -5.21 1.14
N GLY A 68 6.97 -3.99 1.68
CA GLY A 68 8.03 -3.35 2.45
C GLY A 68 8.97 -2.48 1.61
N ARG A 69 8.64 -2.17 0.34
CA ARG A 69 9.49 -1.35 -0.54
C ARG A 69 9.68 0.10 -0.04
N LEU A 70 8.75 0.56 0.79
CA LEU A 70 8.79 1.89 1.43
C LEU A 70 9.42 1.83 2.83
N GLY A 71 9.91 0.65 3.25
CA GLY A 71 10.35 0.37 4.61
C GLY A 71 9.22 -0.23 5.47
N THR A 72 9.50 -0.32 6.77
CA THR A 72 8.59 -0.92 7.75
C THR A 72 7.97 0.18 8.62
N PRO A 73 6.64 0.23 8.77
CA PRO A 73 6.00 1.18 9.67
C PRO A 73 6.33 0.87 11.14
N TYR A 74 6.09 1.83 12.03
CA TYR A 74 6.20 1.62 13.47
C TYR A 74 5.33 0.43 13.90
N GLN A 75 5.88 -0.48 14.70
CA GLN A 75 5.25 -1.75 15.11
C GLN A 75 4.95 -2.76 13.98
N GLY A 76 5.35 -2.47 12.73
CA GLY A 76 5.14 -3.38 11.61
C GLY A 76 3.73 -3.32 11.01
N PHE A 77 3.45 -4.23 10.09
CA PHE A 77 2.18 -4.27 9.36
C PHE A 77 1.15 -5.15 10.09
N PRO A 78 -0.16 -4.85 9.96
CA PRO A 78 -1.21 -5.78 10.37
C PRO A 78 -1.10 -7.11 9.59
N GLU A 79 -0.67 -8.18 10.25
CA GLU A 79 -0.23 -9.42 9.59
C GLU A 79 -1.28 -10.06 8.67
N LYS A 80 -2.54 -10.09 9.11
CA LYS A 80 -3.63 -10.67 8.32
C LYS A 80 -3.85 -9.88 7.03
N LEU A 81 -3.84 -8.55 7.13
CA LEU A 81 -4.02 -7.68 5.97
C LEU A 81 -2.84 -7.77 5.01
N GLN A 82 -1.61 -7.81 5.53
CA GLN A 82 -0.41 -7.98 4.72
C GLN A 82 -0.48 -9.28 3.90
N LYS A 83 -0.88 -10.39 4.51
CA LYS A 83 -1.04 -11.68 3.80
C LYS A 83 -2.09 -11.61 2.70
N ILE A 84 -3.22 -10.94 2.95
CA ILE A 84 -4.28 -10.74 1.96
C ILE A 84 -3.76 -9.95 0.75
N ILE A 85 -3.11 -8.80 1.01
CA ILE A 85 -2.64 -7.91 -0.05
C ILE A 85 -1.53 -8.55 -0.89
N LEU A 86 -0.63 -9.29 -0.24
CA LEU A 86 0.51 -9.91 -0.93
C LEU A 86 0.17 -11.20 -1.68
N LYS A 87 -0.98 -11.83 -1.41
CA LYS A 87 -1.42 -13.07 -2.10
C LYS A 87 -0.32 -14.15 -2.18
N GLY A 88 0.46 -14.31 -1.11
CA GLY A 88 1.56 -15.28 -1.02
C GLY A 88 2.94 -14.78 -1.46
N ALA A 89 3.04 -13.55 -2.00
CA ALA A 89 4.34 -12.91 -2.21
C ALA A 89 5.07 -12.70 -0.88
N ARG A 90 6.40 -12.84 -0.89
CA ARG A 90 7.22 -12.70 0.32
C ARG A 90 7.59 -11.23 0.54
N PRO A 91 7.33 -10.64 1.71
CA PRO A 91 7.74 -9.27 2.00
C PRO A 91 9.25 -9.16 2.22
N ILE A 92 9.79 -7.98 1.96
CA ILE A 92 11.14 -7.56 2.30
C ILE A 92 11.16 -7.16 3.78
N THR A 93 12.09 -7.74 4.54
CA THR A 93 12.23 -7.49 6.00
C THR A 93 13.46 -6.65 6.35
N VAL A 94 14.24 -6.26 5.34
CA VAL A 94 15.46 -5.43 5.47
C VAL A 94 15.23 -4.06 4.85
N ARG A 95 16.20 -3.16 4.99
CA ARG A 95 16.16 -1.85 4.33
C ARG A 95 16.00 -2.05 2.80
N PRO A 96 15.02 -1.42 2.12
CA PRO A 96 14.75 -1.66 0.69
C PRO A 96 15.97 -1.45 -0.21
N GLY A 97 16.76 -0.40 0.05
CA GLY A 97 17.97 -0.14 -0.71
C GLY A 97 19.09 -1.16 -0.51
N ALA A 98 18.96 -2.14 0.39
CA ALA A 98 19.92 -3.23 0.56
C ALA A 98 19.67 -4.39 -0.42
N VAL A 99 18.48 -4.47 -1.04
CA VAL A 99 18.14 -5.51 -2.04
C VAL A 99 18.19 -4.99 -3.47
N LEU A 100 18.50 -3.71 -3.67
CA LEU A 100 18.65 -3.14 -5.00
C LEU A 100 20.01 -3.52 -5.60
N PRO A 101 20.07 -3.88 -6.89
CA PRO A 101 21.34 -4.10 -7.56
C PRO A 101 22.14 -2.78 -7.65
N PRO A 102 23.47 -2.83 -7.62
CA PRO A 102 24.29 -1.65 -7.85
C PRO A 102 24.06 -1.12 -9.27
N THR A 103 24.03 0.20 -9.39
CA THR A 103 23.88 0.90 -10.68
C THR A 103 25.23 1.13 -11.33
N ASP A 104 25.37 0.79 -12.62
CA ASP A 104 26.54 1.15 -13.42
C ASP A 104 26.37 2.58 -13.97
N PHE A 105 27.09 3.53 -13.38
CA PHE A 105 27.01 4.93 -13.76
C PHE A 105 27.75 5.27 -15.06
N GLU A 106 28.74 4.46 -15.47
CA GLU A 106 29.46 4.70 -16.73
C GLU A 106 28.61 4.23 -17.91
N HIS A 107 27.97 3.06 -17.80
CA HIS A 107 26.98 2.61 -18.79
C HIS A 107 25.89 3.66 -19.01
N ILE A 108 25.24 4.13 -17.95
CA ILE A 108 24.14 5.12 -18.03
C ILE A 108 24.60 6.45 -18.62
N ARG A 109 25.85 6.87 -18.39
CA ARG A 109 26.37 8.12 -18.99
C ARG A 109 26.50 8.03 -20.51
N HIS A 110 26.67 6.83 -21.05
CA HIS A 110 26.93 6.57 -22.46
C HIS A 110 25.70 6.05 -23.25
N GLU A 111 24.54 5.87 -22.61
CA GLU A 111 23.22 5.66 -23.27
C GLU A 111 22.65 6.97 -23.85
#